data_AF-A0A438BTA8-F1
#
_entry.id   AF-A0A438BTA8-F1
#
_cell.length_a   1.000
_cell.length_b   1.000
_cell.length_c   1.000
_cell.angle_alpha   90.00
_cell.angle_beta   90.00
_cell.angle_gamma   90.00
#
_symmetry.space_group_name_H-M   'P 1'
#
loop_
_entity.id
_entity.type
_entity.pdbx_description
1 polymer ?
#
loop_
_entity_poly.entity_id
_entity_poly.type
_entity_poly.pdbx_seq_one_letter_code
_entity_poly.pdbx_strand_id
1 'polypeptide(L)' 'MENGDSNQIPENANEHCPGPQSESAGQSDACQGCPNQEACATAPKGPDPGYIVIV' A
#
# COMPACT_ATOMS: atom_id res chain seq x y z
N MET A 1 3.62 -13.99 15.73
CA MET A 1 2.49 -13.63 14.85
C MET A 1 2.56 -12.13 14.67
N GLU A 2 3.45 -11.66 13.80
CA GLU A 2 3.54 -10.22 13.51
C GLU A 2 2.45 -9.91 12.46
N ASN A 3 1.20 -9.89 12.91
CA ASN A 3 0.09 -9.31 12.16
C ASN A 3 0.04 -7.85 12.61
N GLY A 4 0.63 -6.95 11.84
CA GLY A 4 0.88 -5.59 12.31
C GLY A 4 1.04 -4.58 11.19
N ASP A 5 0.11 -4.56 10.23
CA ASP A 5 -0.12 -3.35 9.45
C ASP A 5 -1.61 -3.18 9.11
N SER A 6 -2.37 -2.89 10.16
CA SER A 6 -3.71 -2.29 10.00
C SER A 6 -3.61 -0.76 9.93
N ASN A 7 -2.44 -0.21 9.55
CA ASN A 7 -2.11 1.22 9.66
C ASN A 7 -1.66 1.85 8.32
N GLN A 8 -1.46 1.07 7.26
CA GLN A 8 -1.18 1.52 5.90
C GLN A 8 -2.43 1.63 5.03
N ILE A 9 -3.55 1.09 5.48
CA ILE A 9 -4.86 1.36 4.89
C ILE A 9 -5.42 2.56 5.68
N PRO A 10 -5.31 3.80 5.16
CA PRO A 10 -5.88 4.95 5.86
C PRO A 10 -7.40 4.81 5.99
N GLU A 11 -8.01 5.48 6.97
CA GLU A 11 -9.46 5.43 7.21
C GLU A 11 -10.30 5.85 6.00
N ASN A 12 -9.70 6.64 5.10
CA ASN A 12 -10.28 7.09 3.84
C ASN A 12 -9.99 6.17 2.64
N ALA A 13 -9.40 5.00 2.86
CA ALA A 13 -9.18 4.02 1.81
C ALA A 13 -10.47 3.25 1.51
N ASN A 14 -10.59 2.79 0.27
CA ASN A 14 -11.75 2.02 -0.17
C ASN A 14 -11.79 0.64 0.51
N GLU A 15 -12.99 0.07 0.61
CA GLU A 15 -13.31 -1.19 1.29
C GLU A 15 -12.54 -2.41 0.71
N HIS A 16 -12.00 -2.27 -0.50
CA HIS A 16 -11.21 -3.28 -1.21
C HIS A 16 -9.80 -2.78 -1.56
N CYS A 17 -9.27 -1.81 -0.82
CA CYS A 17 -7.94 -1.29 -1.07
C CYS A 17 -6.91 -2.43 -1.07
N PRO A 18 -6.17 -2.66 -2.18
CA PRO A 18 -5.19 -3.74 -2.27
C PRO A 18 -3.97 -3.51 -1.35
N GLY A 19 -3.85 -2.32 -0.73
CA GLY A 19 -2.73 -1.90 0.09
C GLY A 19 -1.58 -1.31 -0.73
N PRO A 20 -0.76 -0.42 -0.14
CA PRO A 20 0.28 0.32 -0.86
C PRO A 20 1.44 -0.57 -1.36
N GLN A 21 1.66 -1.72 -0.75
CA GLN A 21 2.69 -2.68 -1.15
C GLN A 21 2.26 -3.59 -2.31
N SER A 22 0.97 -3.61 -2.67
CA SER A 22 0.48 -4.43 -3.77
C SER A 22 0.92 -3.88 -5.11
N GLU A 23 1.25 -4.77 -6.05
CA GLU A 23 1.59 -4.44 -7.44
C GLU A 23 0.49 -3.59 -8.11
N SER A 24 -0.77 -3.85 -7.76
CA SER A 24 -1.94 -3.16 -8.29
C SER A 24 -2.35 -1.90 -7.51
N ALA A 25 -1.57 -1.47 -6.52
CA ALA A 25 -1.81 -0.24 -5.77
C ALA A 25 -1.90 0.97 -6.71
N GLY A 26 -2.95 1.79 -6.56
CA GLY A 26 -3.22 2.96 -7.40
C GLY A 26 -3.59 2.67 -8.86
N GLN A 27 -3.62 1.40 -9.27
CA GLN A 27 -3.88 0.98 -10.66
C GLN A 27 -5.14 0.12 -10.80
N SER A 28 -5.52 -0.62 -9.76
CA SER A 28 -6.75 -1.42 -9.76
C SER A 28 -8.01 -0.57 -9.71
N ASP A 29 -9.13 -1.15 -10.15
CA ASP A 29 -10.47 -0.56 -10.02
C ASP A 29 -10.83 -0.24 -8.57
N ALA A 30 -10.35 -1.05 -7.62
CA ALA A 30 -10.52 -0.81 -6.19
C ALA A 30 -9.86 0.49 -5.68
N CYS A 31 -8.95 1.09 -6.45
CA CYS A 31 -8.35 2.40 -6.16
C CYS A 31 -9.11 3.56 -6.82
N GLN A 32 -10.11 3.32 -7.67
CA GLN A 32 -10.90 4.39 -8.27
C GLN A 32 -11.62 5.20 -7.19
N GLY A 33 -11.55 6.53 -7.29
CA GLY A 33 -12.11 7.45 -6.30
C GLY A 33 -11.33 7.55 -4.98
N CYS A 34 -10.25 6.79 -4.79
CA CYS A 34 -9.37 6.97 -3.63
C CYS A 34 -8.57 8.28 -3.78
N PRO A 35 -8.59 9.18 -2.78
CA PRO A 35 -7.85 10.45 -2.86
C PRO A 35 -6.33 10.26 -2.98
N ASN A 36 -5.84 9.08 -2.58
CA ASN A 36 -4.42 8.74 -2.57
C ASN A 36 -4.02 7.86 -3.76
N GLN A 37 -4.87 7.72 -4.80
CA GLN A 37 -4.64 6.82 -5.93
C GLN A 37 -3.27 7.06 -6.61
N GLU A 38 -2.96 8.30 -6.98
CA GLU A 38 -1.71 8.64 -7.69
C GLU A 38 -0.48 8.38 -6.82
N ALA A 39 -0.58 8.69 -5.52
CA ALA A 39 0.45 8.38 -4.54
C ALA A 39 0.68 6.86 -4.44
N CYS A 40 -0.40 6.07 -4.36
CA CYS A 40 -0.30 4.61 -4.35
C CYS A 40 0.23 4.03 -5.67
N ALA A 41 -0.03 4.67 -6.81
CA ALA A 41 0.43 4.20 -8.12
C ALA A 41 1.95 4.39 -8.29
N THR A 42 2.51 5.44 -7.69
CA THR A 42 3.91 5.85 -7.82
C THR A 42 4.79 5.41 -6.66
N ALA A 43 4.18 5.06 -5.51
CA ALA A 43 4.90 4.58 -4.35
C ALA A 43 5.74 3.34 -4.70
N PRO A 44 6.95 3.21 -4.13
CA PRO A 44 7.77 2.03 -4.32
C PRO A 44 7.03 0.81 -3.77
N LYS A 45 6.78 -0.15 -4.67
CA LYS A 45 6.13 -1.42 -4.35
C LYS A 45 7.20 -2.45 -4.06
N GLY A 46 7.00 -3.27 -3.05
CA GLY A 46 7.95 -4.30 -2.65
C GLY A 46 8.38 -4.19 -1.19
N PRO A 47 9.19 -5.15 -0.71
CA PRO A 47 9.66 -5.16 0.66
C PRO A 47 10.35 -3.83 0.97
N ASP A 48 9.88 -3.18 2.01
CA ASP A 48 10.44 -1.93 2.52
C ASP A 48 11.97 -2.08 2.60
N PRO A 49 12.77 -1.21 1.94
CA PRO A 49 14.23 -1.27 2.05
C PRO A 49 14.73 -0.92 3.47
N GLY A 50 13.81 -0.73 4.42
CA GLY A 50 14.03 -0.36 5.82
C GLY A 50 14.76 -1.38 6.69
N TYR A 51 15.20 -2.52 6.16
CA TYR A 51 16.19 -3.35 6.85
C TYR A 51 17.19 -3.94 5.87
N ILE A 52 18.24 -3.15 5.59
CA ILE A 52 19.54 -3.72 5.25
C ILE A 52 19.92 -4.59 6.46
N VAL A 53 19.72 -5.90 6.34
CA VAL A 53 20.27 -6.86 7.29
C VAL A 53 21.79 -6.75 7.16
N ILE A 54 22.40 -5.96 8.04
CA ILE A 54 23.84 -5.99 8.20
C ILE A 54 24.17 -7.36 8.82
N VAL A 55 24.79 -8.22 8.02
CA VAL A 55 25.38 -9.50 8.44
C VAL A 55 26.71 -9.30 9.14
#